data_AF-W5S9Y9-F1
#
_entry.id   AF-W5S9Y9-F1
#
_cell.length_a   1.000
_cell.length_b   1.000
_cell.length_c   1.000
_cell.angle_alpha   90.00
_cell.angle_beta   90.00
_cell.angle_gamma   90.00
#
_symmetry.space_group_name_H-M   'P 1'
#
loop_
_entity.id
_entity.type
_entity.pdbx_description
1 polymer ?
#
loop_
_entity_poly.entity_id
_entity_poly.type
_entity_poly.pdbx_seq_one_letter_code
_entity_poly.pdbx_strand_id
1 'polypeptide(L)'
;MDSDVESSEGFGELYLRIKALLDLSEEDLSFAKFEEQAKLLEMILNTRGVNLSTLNISQASLLLYYHIGCHLKRSGVIREFGLEQIKKEKFGELEIDYYPSSGTELNCGSKDYCSSFEELITQIKSGARKTYCIGVV
;
A
#
# COMPACT_ATOMS: atom_id res chain seq x y z
N MET A 1 13.87 12.86 -26.63
CA MET A 1 14.30 11.71 -25.81
C MET A 1 14.01 12.16 -24.39
N ASP A 2 12.74 12.13 -23.98
CA ASP A 2 12.27 12.90 -22.82
C ASP A 2 11.06 12.22 -22.16
N SER A 3 11.12 10.89 -22.00
CA SER A 3 10.02 10.12 -21.39
C SER A 3 10.41 9.48 -20.05
N ASP A 4 11.69 9.51 -19.68
CA ASP A 4 12.20 8.82 -18.48
C ASP A 4 12.28 9.72 -17.24
N VAL A 5 12.17 11.05 -17.38
CA VAL A 5 12.35 11.98 -16.25
C VAL A 5 11.10 12.05 -15.35
N GLU A 6 9.89 12.13 -15.92
CA GLU A 6 8.64 12.25 -15.14
C GLU A 6 8.27 10.98 -14.34
N SER A 7 8.65 9.80 -14.84
CA SER A 7 8.34 8.53 -14.15
C SER A 7 9.14 8.36 -12.85
N SER A 8 10.30 9.03 -12.74
CA SER A 8 11.19 8.92 -11.59
C SER A 8 10.73 9.77 -10.39
N GLU A 9 10.11 10.93 -10.64
CA GLU A 9 9.66 11.84 -9.57
C GLU A 9 8.52 11.21 -8.77
N GLY A 10 7.50 10.67 -9.45
CA GLY A 10 6.36 10.05 -8.77
C GLY A 10 6.72 8.79 -7.98
N PHE A 11 7.73 8.03 -8.43
CA PHE A 11 8.17 6.82 -7.75
C PHE A 11 9.03 7.12 -6.51
N GLY A 12 9.89 8.14 -6.59
CA GLY A 12 10.64 8.66 -5.45
C GLY A 12 9.74 9.28 -4.37
N GLU A 13 8.70 10.03 -4.78
CA GLU A 13 7.71 10.56 -3.84
C GLU A 13 6.92 9.46 -3.13
N LEU A 14 6.51 8.42 -3.86
CA LEU A 14 5.81 7.27 -3.28
C LEU A 14 6.66 6.56 -2.23
N TYR A 15 7.95 6.39 -2.49
CA TYR A 15 8.92 5.86 -1.53
C TYR A 15 8.92 6.67 -0.22
N LEU A 16 9.13 7.99 -0.33
CA LEU A 16 9.20 8.88 0.83
C LEU A 16 7.89 8.83 1.63
N ARG A 17 6.76 8.77 0.93
CA ARG A 17 5.44 8.70 1.55
C ARG A 17 5.20 7.38 2.30
N ILE A 18 5.55 6.24 1.71
CA ILE A 18 5.43 4.94 2.36
C ILE A 18 6.31 4.87 3.61
N LYS A 19 7.53 5.39 3.54
CA LYS A 19 8.41 5.49 4.72
C LYS A 19 7.82 6.33 5.83
N ALA A 20 7.28 7.50 5.50
CA ALA A 20 6.66 8.39 6.48
C ALA A 20 5.42 7.77 7.13
N LEU A 21 4.59 7.06 6.36
CA LEU A 21 3.39 6.40 6.87
C LEU A 21 3.68 5.21 7.79
N LEU A 22 4.81 4.54 7.58
CA LEU A 22 5.20 3.35 8.34
C LEU A 22 6.27 3.64 9.40
N ASP A 23 6.59 4.92 9.62
CA ASP A 23 7.64 5.43 10.51
C ASP A 23 8.97 4.67 10.37
N LEU A 24 9.43 4.53 9.12
CA LEU A 24 10.59 3.71 8.79
C LEU A 24 11.88 4.52 8.66
N SER A 25 12.95 3.99 9.25
CA SER A 25 14.30 4.49 9.01
C SER A 25 14.83 4.07 7.62
N GLU A 26 15.99 4.61 7.22
CA GLU A 26 16.72 4.13 6.03
C GLU A 26 17.23 2.68 6.17
N GLU A 27 17.45 2.22 7.40
CA GLU A 27 17.89 0.83 7.64
C GLU A 27 16.74 -0.15 7.40
N ASP A 28 15.53 0.22 7.83
CA ASP A 28 14.31 -0.56 7.66
C ASP A 28 13.90 -0.67 6.18
N LEU A 29 13.86 0.48 5.49
CA LEU A 29 13.51 0.57 4.08
C LEU A 29 14.35 1.64 3.39
N SER A 30 15.40 1.21 2.69
CA SER A 30 16.15 2.05 1.78
C SER A 30 15.48 2.14 0.41
N PHE A 31 15.82 3.16 -0.38
CA PHE A 31 15.28 3.29 -1.74
C PHE A 31 15.55 2.05 -2.59
N ALA A 32 16.76 1.49 -2.54
CA ALA A 32 17.08 0.25 -3.26
C ALA A 32 16.23 -0.95 -2.82
N LYS A 33 15.98 -1.11 -1.52
CA LYS A 33 15.06 -2.15 -1.00
C LYS A 33 13.64 -1.90 -1.47
N PHE A 34 13.19 -0.65 -1.50
CA PHE A 34 11.89 -0.27 -2.02
C PHE A 34 11.71 -0.64 -3.50
N GLU A 35 12.70 -0.34 -4.35
CA GLU A 35 12.68 -0.75 -5.76
C GLU A 35 12.62 -2.28 -5.92
N GLU A 36 13.35 -3.01 -5.08
CA GLU A 36 13.32 -4.47 -5.07
C GLU A 36 11.94 -4.99 -4.68
N GLN A 37 11.31 -4.44 -3.64
CA GLN A 37 9.93 -4.79 -3.25
C GLN A 37 8.92 -4.48 -4.36
N ALA A 38 9.09 -3.39 -5.11
CA ALA A 38 8.23 -3.08 -6.24
C ALA A 38 8.35 -4.11 -7.38
N LYS A 39 9.58 -4.54 -7.70
CA LYS A 39 9.82 -5.61 -8.69
C LYS A 39 9.24 -6.95 -8.23
N LEU A 40 9.41 -7.29 -6.96
CA LEU A 40 8.83 -8.50 -6.38
C LEU A 40 7.30 -8.48 -6.41
N LEU A 41 6.70 -7.33 -6.10
CA LEU A 41 5.25 -7.15 -6.22
C LEU A 41 4.78 -7.37 -7.65
N GLU A 42 5.46 -6.80 -8.64
CA GLU A 42 5.14 -6.99 -10.05
C GLU A 42 5.11 -8.49 -10.43
N MET A 43 6.13 -9.24 -10.01
CA MET A 43 6.21 -10.70 -10.23
C MET A 43 5.05 -11.44 -9.53
N ILE A 44 4.72 -11.06 -8.30
CA ILE A 44 3.62 -11.67 -7.53
C ILE A 44 2.28 -11.43 -8.23
N LEU A 45 2.02 -10.19 -8.66
CA LEU A 45 0.78 -9.82 -9.36
C LEU A 45 0.63 -10.58 -10.67
N ASN A 46 1.70 -10.66 -11.46
CA ASN A 46 1.74 -11.44 -12.70
C ASN A 46 1.46 -12.92 -12.45
N THR A 47 2.12 -13.53 -11.45
CA THR A 47 1.92 -14.94 -11.08
C THR A 47 0.48 -15.21 -10.63
N ARG A 48 -0.16 -14.21 -10.02
CA ARG A 48 -1.56 -14.30 -9.59
C ARG A 48 -2.54 -13.94 -10.70
N GLY A 49 -2.09 -13.65 -11.92
CA GLY A 49 -2.98 -13.31 -13.04
C GLY A 49 -3.66 -11.95 -12.91
N VAL A 50 -3.04 -11.00 -12.21
CA VAL A 50 -3.50 -9.60 -12.20
C VAL A 50 -2.92 -8.91 -13.43
N ASN A 51 -3.79 -8.30 -14.24
CA ASN A 51 -3.35 -7.54 -15.40
C ASN A 51 -2.88 -6.14 -14.98
N LEU A 52 -1.57 -5.93 -14.93
CA LEU A 52 -0.96 -4.66 -14.50
C LEU A 52 -1.40 -3.46 -15.34
N SER A 53 -1.70 -3.64 -16.62
CA SER A 53 -2.18 -2.56 -17.51
C SER A 53 -3.57 -2.03 -17.14
N THR A 54 -4.29 -2.75 -16.27
CA THR A 54 -5.62 -2.34 -15.79
C THR A 54 -5.59 -1.67 -14.43
N LEU A 55 -4.42 -1.66 -13.76
CA LEU A 55 -4.25 -1.00 -12.48
C LEU A 55 -4.12 0.50 -12.70
N ASN A 56 -4.94 1.27 -11.99
CA ASN A 56 -4.66 2.69 -11.87
C ASN A 56 -3.51 2.93 -10.89
N ILE A 57 -2.90 4.11 -10.96
CA ILE A 57 -1.76 4.52 -10.13
C ILE A 57 -2.06 4.33 -8.64
N SER A 58 -3.28 4.64 -8.21
CA SER A 58 -3.63 4.58 -6.79
C SER A 58 -3.75 3.13 -6.29
N GLN A 59 -4.28 2.21 -7.11
CA GLN A 59 -4.30 0.77 -6.81
C GLN A 59 -2.90 0.18 -6.78
N ALA A 60 -2.04 0.55 -7.74
CA ALA A 60 -0.65 0.11 -7.78
C ALA A 60 0.12 0.57 -6.53
N SER A 61 0.00 1.86 -6.17
CA SER A 61 0.59 2.43 -4.96
C SER A 61 0.12 1.74 -3.69
N LEU A 62 -1.19 1.44 -3.60
CA LEU A 62 -1.77 0.79 -2.43
C LEU A 62 -1.33 -0.68 -2.30
N LEU A 63 -1.25 -1.41 -3.42
CA LEU A 63 -0.70 -2.77 -3.44
C LEU A 63 0.75 -2.78 -2.94
N LEU A 64 1.56 -1.81 -3.37
CA LEU A 64 2.95 -1.68 -2.94
C LEU A 64 3.06 -1.36 -1.44
N TYR A 65 2.26 -0.42 -0.97
CA TYR A 65 2.17 -0.09 0.44
C TYR A 65 1.78 -1.30 1.31
N TYR A 66 0.75 -2.07 0.93
CA TYR A 66 0.36 -3.27 1.67
C TYR A 66 1.40 -4.38 1.58
N HIS A 67 2.02 -4.57 0.42
CA HIS A 67 3.07 -5.56 0.23
C HIS A 67 4.26 -5.28 1.18
N ILE A 68 4.74 -4.05 1.19
CA ILE A 68 5.84 -3.61 2.06
C ILE A 68 5.45 -3.73 3.52
N GLY A 69 4.28 -3.23 3.92
CA GLY A 69 3.81 -3.35 5.30
C GLY A 69 3.67 -4.82 5.74
N CYS A 70 3.21 -5.71 4.87
CA CYS A 70 3.12 -7.14 5.15
C CYS A 70 4.51 -7.77 5.34
N HIS A 71 5.46 -7.45 4.45
CA HIS A 71 6.84 -7.91 4.56
C HIS A 71 7.50 -7.46 5.88
N LEU A 72 7.37 -6.18 6.22
CA LEU A 72 7.94 -5.60 7.44
C LEU A 72 7.29 -6.16 8.71
N LYS A 73 5.96 -6.38 8.70
CA LYS A 73 5.24 -7.04 9.79
C LYS A 73 5.79 -8.46 10.01
N ARG A 74 5.92 -9.25 8.94
CA ARG A 74 6.45 -10.63 9.00
C ARG A 74 7.91 -10.69 9.46
N SER A 75 8.66 -9.62 9.23
CA SER A 75 10.06 -9.49 9.64
C SER A 75 10.22 -8.92 11.06
N GLY A 76 9.12 -8.55 11.72
CA GLY A 76 9.12 -7.99 13.08
C GLY A 76 9.59 -6.53 13.17
N VAL A 77 9.73 -5.84 12.03
CA VAL A 77 10.16 -4.43 11.97
C VAL A 77 9.03 -3.51 12.42
N ILE A 78 7.81 -3.75 11.94
CA ILE A 78 6.62 -3.03 12.37
C ILE A 78 5.63 -3.96 13.07
N ARG A 79 4.81 -3.42 13.98
CA ARG A 79 3.73 -4.14 14.66
C ARG A 79 2.43 -4.09 13.84
N GLU A 80 1.32 -4.59 14.40
CA GLU A 80 -0.01 -4.55 13.76
C GLU A 80 -0.50 -3.10 13.57
N PHE A 81 -1.59 -2.91 12.80
CA PHE A 81 -2.20 -1.58 12.66
C PHE A 81 -2.41 -0.94 14.04
N GLY A 82 -1.74 0.19 14.28
CA GLY A 82 -2.16 1.08 15.35
C GLY A 82 -3.46 1.74 14.93
N LEU A 83 -4.61 1.09 15.16
CA LEU A 83 -5.94 1.69 14.92
C LEU A 83 -6.11 3.03 15.66
N GLU A 84 -5.30 3.27 16.70
CA GLU A 84 -5.26 4.51 17.49
C GLU A 84 -4.44 5.64 16.85
N GLN A 85 -3.68 5.38 15.77
CA GLN A 85 -2.72 6.34 15.18
C GLN A 85 -3.04 6.75 13.73
N ILE A 86 -4.19 6.33 13.21
CA ILE A 86 -4.55 6.52 11.81
C ILE A 86 -4.81 8.01 11.49
N LYS A 87 -4.00 8.59 10.59
CA LYS A 87 -4.13 9.97 10.08
C LYS A 87 -4.81 10.00 8.69
N LYS A 88 -5.54 11.08 8.40
CA LYS A 88 -6.23 11.28 7.11
C LYS A 88 -5.24 11.66 5.99
N GLU A 89 -5.17 10.84 4.95
CA GLU A 89 -4.35 11.09 3.77
C GLU A 89 -5.01 10.70 2.44
N LYS A 90 -4.86 11.55 1.42
CA LYS A 90 -5.35 11.31 0.05
C LYS A 90 -4.25 10.66 -0.81
N PHE A 91 -4.44 9.42 -1.28
CA PHE A 91 -3.55 8.79 -2.26
C PHE A 91 -4.10 9.02 -3.67
N GLY A 92 -3.60 10.05 -4.36
CA GLY A 92 -4.04 10.36 -5.72
C GLY A 92 -5.55 10.66 -5.78
N GLU A 93 -6.28 9.90 -6.59
CA GLU A 93 -7.75 10.02 -6.74
C GLU A 93 -8.53 9.16 -5.75
N LEU A 94 -7.86 8.29 -4.99
CA LEU A 94 -8.52 7.53 -3.92
C LEU A 94 -8.74 8.44 -2.72
N GLU A 95 -10.02 8.65 -2.42
CA GLU A 95 -10.46 9.14 -1.12
C GLU A 95 -10.35 7.97 -0.13
N ILE A 96 -9.47 8.12 0.85
CA ILE A 96 -9.24 7.09 1.86
C ILE A 96 -9.88 7.61 3.16
N ASP A 97 -10.87 6.87 3.65
CA ASP A 97 -11.57 7.18 4.89
C ASP A 97 -10.83 6.58 6.08
N TYR A 98 -10.62 7.41 7.09
CA TYR A 98 -9.92 7.04 8.32
C TYR A 98 -10.71 7.51 9.54
N TYR A 99 -11.09 6.58 10.42
CA TYR A 99 -11.84 6.85 11.64
C TYR A 99 -11.49 5.84 12.74
N PRO A 100 -11.31 6.30 13.98
CA PRO A 100 -11.63 5.54 15.18
C PRO A 100 -12.76 6.27 15.92
N SER A 101 -14.03 5.93 15.70
CA SER A 101 -15.06 6.20 16.70
C SER A 101 -16.35 5.43 16.41
N SER A 102 -16.78 4.71 17.44
CA SER A 102 -18.06 4.04 17.65
C SER A 102 -19.20 4.42 16.69
N GLY A 103 -19.74 3.44 15.96
CA GLY A 103 -21.16 3.48 15.60
C GLY A 103 -21.55 3.02 14.20
N THR A 104 -20.62 2.84 13.27
CA THR A 104 -20.99 2.40 11.91
C THR A 104 -20.02 1.34 11.42
N GLU A 105 -20.56 0.19 11.05
CA GLU A 105 -19.84 -0.99 10.58
C GLU A 105 -18.94 -0.67 9.36
N LEU A 106 -17.69 -0.30 9.62
CA LEU A 106 -16.64 -0.23 8.60
C LEU A 106 -16.06 -1.63 8.41
N ASN A 107 -16.09 -2.12 7.18
CA ASN A 107 -15.53 -3.40 6.73
C ASN A 107 -13.99 -3.50 6.79
N CYS A 108 -13.31 -2.53 7.42
CA CYS A 108 -11.90 -2.56 7.78
C CYS A 108 -11.65 -3.37 9.07
N GLY A 109 -12.57 -4.28 9.43
CA GLY A 109 -12.50 -5.06 10.67
C GLY A 109 -11.14 -5.74 10.81
N SER A 110 -10.41 -5.44 11.90
CA SER A 110 -9.20 -6.10 12.42
C SER A 110 -8.20 -6.70 11.42
N LYS A 111 -8.11 -6.19 10.20
CA LYS A 111 -7.24 -6.73 9.15
C LYS A 111 -5.82 -6.26 9.41
N ASP A 112 -4.83 -6.91 8.84
CA ASP A 112 -3.45 -6.44 8.82
C ASP A 112 -3.01 -6.15 7.38
N TYR A 113 -1.80 -5.60 7.21
CA TYR A 113 -1.23 -5.33 5.88
C TYR A 113 -1.34 -6.53 4.90
N CYS A 114 -1.10 -7.74 5.40
CA CYS A 114 -1.15 -8.95 4.58
C CYS A 114 -2.59 -9.28 4.14
N SER A 115 -3.54 -9.19 5.05
CA SER A 115 -4.96 -9.45 4.75
C SER A 115 -5.53 -8.40 3.81
N SER A 116 -5.16 -7.13 3.99
CA SER A 116 -5.54 -6.04 3.11
C SER A 116 -4.94 -6.19 1.71
N PHE A 117 -3.71 -6.71 1.59
CA PHE A 117 -3.10 -7.05 0.30
C PHE A 117 -3.92 -8.11 -0.46
N GLU A 118 -4.26 -9.21 0.21
CA GLU A 118 -5.04 -10.29 -0.39
C GLU A 118 -6.44 -9.85 -0.80
N GLU A 119 -7.08 -9.02 0.01
CA GLU A 119 -8.39 -8.49 -0.30
C GLU A 119 -8.35 -7.55 -1.51
N LEU A 120 -7.36 -6.64 -1.56
CA LEU A 120 -7.21 -5.72 -2.70
C LEU A 120 -6.99 -6.48 -4.02
N ILE A 121 -6.16 -7.52 -4.03
CA ILE A 121 -5.98 -8.38 -5.21
C ILE A 121 -7.32 -9.00 -5.64
N THR A 122 -8.09 -9.52 -4.68
CA THR A 122 -9.39 -10.14 -4.95
C THR A 122 -10.38 -9.12 -5.53
N GLN A 123 -10.41 -7.91 -4.96
CA GLN A 123 -11.27 -6.83 -5.42
C GLN A 123 -10.91 -6.40 -6.84
N ILE A 124 -9.63 -6.17 -7.12
CA ILE A 124 -9.13 -5.80 -8.47
C ILE A 124 -9.58 -6.83 -9.50
N LYS A 125 -9.42 -8.13 -9.21
CA LYS A 125 -9.84 -9.20 -10.12
C LYS A 125 -11.34 -9.25 -10.35
N SER A 126 -12.12 -8.94 -9.31
CA SER A 126 -13.59 -8.96 -9.38
C SER A 126 -14.20 -7.69 -9.98
N GLY A 127 -13.43 -6.60 -10.13
CA GLY A 127 -13.93 -5.28 -10.53
C GLY A 127 -14.85 -4.62 -9.49
N ALA A 128 -14.93 -5.16 -8.27
CA ALA A 128 -15.79 -4.63 -7.22
C ALA A 128 -15.24 -3.30 -6.67
N ARG A 129 -16.13 -2.33 -6.43
CA ARG A 129 -15.79 -1.10 -5.70
C ARG A 129 -16.02 -1.31 -4.21
N LYS A 130 -14.96 -1.20 -3.42
CA LYS A 130 -15.00 -1.19 -1.96
C LYS A 130 -14.11 -0.09 -1.41
N THR A 131 -14.30 0.23 -0.13
CA THR A 131 -13.41 1.09 0.65
C THR A 131 -12.08 0.40 0.93
N TYR A 132 -11.00 1.17 0.95
CA TYR A 132 -9.63 0.71 1.21
C TYR A 132 -9.14 1.27 2.54
N CYS A 133 -8.31 0.51 3.28
CA CYS A 133 -7.87 0.87 4.63
C CYS A 133 -6.35 1.09 4.64
N ILE A 134 -5.83 2.25 5.00
CA ILE A 134 -4.38 2.46 5.18
C ILE A 134 -4.06 2.49 6.68
N GLY A 135 -3.01 1.79 7.08
CA GLY A 135 -2.46 1.83 8.43
C GLY A 135 -1.42 2.93 8.61
N VAL A 136 -1.19 3.35 9.85
CA VAL A 136 -0.01 4.14 10.20
C VAL A 136 0.62 3.43 11.40
N VAL A 137 1.94 3.40 11.46
CA VAL A 137 2.71 2.77 12.56
C VAL A 137 3.36 3.85 13.41
#